data_AF-A0A1I6HK62-F1
#
_entry.id   AF-A0A1I6HK62-F1
#
_cell.length_a   1.000
_cell.length_b   1.000
_cell.length_c   1.000
_cell.angle_alpha   90.00
_cell.angle_beta   90.00
_cell.angle_gamma   90.00
#
_symmetry.space_group_name_H-M   'P 1'
#
loop_
_entity.id
_entity.type
_entity.pdbx_description
1 polymer ?
#
loop_
_entity_poly.entity_id
_entity_poly.type
_entity_poly.pdbx_seq_one_letter_code
_entity_poly.pdbx_strand_id
1 'polypeptide(L)'
;MSCQGIVKRISLPVMALFVTVGLLTLPGCSQQGPLSIDSAQVLVNVDRGSGNFNRVLEICLNEPLKVRKSIYHTMSIETFDGYQLAGGSWLRHQASDPSNPCQLRNFYVYLGRDDPPGSRQFIDDYIRPGNIKRLELRLYLDDPAEPGVFPISQRVFENI
;
A
#
# COMPACT_ATOMS: atom_id res chain seq x y z
N MET A 1 -34.80 -14.95 -78.13
CA MET A 1 -35.82 -14.08 -78.77
C MET A 1 -36.88 -13.79 -77.71
N SER A 2 -36.82 -12.60 -77.08
CA SER A 2 -37.78 -11.47 -77.25
C SER A 2 -39.11 -11.73 -76.51
N CYS A 3 -39.68 -10.90 -75.63
CA CYS A 3 -39.45 -9.51 -75.23
C CYS A 3 -40.18 -9.21 -73.89
N GLN A 4 -39.66 -8.22 -73.14
CA GLN A 4 -40.32 -7.13 -72.37
C GLN A 4 -41.72 -7.41 -71.76
N GLY A 5 -42.01 -7.17 -70.47
CA GLY A 5 -41.60 -6.10 -69.55
C GLY A 5 -42.87 -5.35 -69.11
N ILE A 6 -43.07 -5.11 -67.81
CA ILE A 6 -43.95 -4.03 -67.29
C ILE A 6 -43.44 -3.61 -65.90
N VAL A 7 -43.26 -2.30 -65.78
CA VAL A 7 -42.82 -1.53 -64.61
C VAL A 7 -44.04 -0.98 -63.88
N LYS A 8 -44.05 -1.06 -62.54
CA LYS A 8 -44.72 -0.15 -61.56
C LYS A 8 -44.64 -0.84 -60.18
N ARG A 9 -44.25 -0.24 -59.04
CA ARG A 9 -44.49 1.10 -58.49
C ARG A 9 -43.37 1.49 -57.51
N ILE A 10 -43.28 2.81 -57.37
CA ILE A 10 -42.48 3.59 -56.43
C ILE A 10 -42.97 3.37 -54.98
N SER A 11 -42.03 3.15 -54.06
CA SER A 11 -42.13 3.57 -52.65
C SER A 11 -40.74 3.52 -51.97
N LEU A 12 -40.06 4.67 -51.90
CA LEU A 12 -39.14 5.01 -50.81
C LEU A 12 -39.96 5.72 -49.71
N PRO A 13 -39.47 5.94 -48.46
CA PRO A 13 -38.25 5.44 -47.81
C PRO A 13 -38.52 4.91 -46.37
N VAL A 14 -37.68 4.02 -45.83
CA VAL A 14 -37.51 3.92 -44.36
C VAL A 14 -36.03 3.89 -44.03
N MET A 15 -35.58 5.08 -43.66
CA MET A 15 -34.44 5.42 -42.84
C MET A 15 -34.41 4.60 -41.55
N ALA A 16 -33.33 3.85 -41.31
CA ALA A 16 -32.82 3.33 -40.01
C ALA A 16 -31.85 2.18 -40.36
N LEU A 17 -30.64 2.04 -39.84
CA LEU A 17 -30.07 2.47 -38.58
C LEU A 17 -28.54 2.38 -38.75
N PHE A 18 -27.84 3.50 -38.63
CA PHE A 18 -26.38 3.50 -38.48
C PHE A 18 -26.05 2.84 -37.13
N VAL A 19 -25.61 1.58 -37.15
CA VAL A 19 -25.01 0.94 -35.97
C VAL A 19 -23.57 1.43 -35.88
N THR A 20 -23.39 2.61 -35.31
CA THR A 20 -22.09 3.05 -34.79
C THR A 20 -21.77 2.15 -33.59
N VAL A 21 -20.99 1.09 -33.81
CA VAL A 21 -20.36 0.32 -32.75
C VAL A 21 -19.40 1.26 -32.03
N GLY A 22 -19.88 1.87 -30.95
CA GLY A 22 -19.06 2.63 -30.04
C GLY A 22 -17.99 1.70 -29.48
N LEU A 23 -16.74 1.97 -29.83
CA LEU A 23 -15.60 1.49 -29.05
C LEU A 23 -15.76 2.03 -27.63
N LEU A 24 -16.39 1.23 -26.78
CA LEU A 24 -16.22 1.30 -25.34
C LEU A 24 -14.77 0.92 -25.07
N THR A 25 -13.86 1.88 -25.18
CA THR A 25 -12.54 1.79 -24.54
C THR A 25 -12.81 1.85 -23.04
N LEU A 26 -13.12 0.68 -22.46
CA LEU A 26 -12.94 0.46 -21.04
C LEU A 26 -11.51 0.95 -20.75
N PRO A 27 -11.29 1.95 -19.87
CA PRO A 27 -9.94 2.18 -19.39
C PRO A 27 -9.54 0.87 -18.74
N GLY A 28 -8.66 0.13 -19.43
CA GLY A 28 -8.07 -1.07 -18.89
C GLY A 28 -7.54 -0.66 -17.53
N CYS A 29 -8.03 -1.32 -16.48
CA CYS A 29 -7.48 -1.21 -15.15
C CYS A 29 -5.99 -1.43 -15.31
N SER A 30 -5.20 -0.36 -15.33
CA SER A 30 -3.75 -0.44 -15.31
C SER A 30 -3.45 -1.34 -14.14
N GLN A 31 -2.90 -2.52 -14.40
CA GLN A 31 -2.30 -3.34 -13.37
C GLN A 31 -1.13 -2.51 -12.84
N GLN A 32 -1.44 -1.62 -11.89
CA GLN A 32 -0.47 -1.08 -10.98
C GLN A 32 0.31 -2.27 -10.45
N GLY A 33 1.63 -2.19 -10.58
CA GLY A 33 2.54 -3.22 -10.10
C GLY A 33 2.25 -3.55 -8.63
N PRO A 34 2.72 -4.71 -8.14
CA PRO A 34 2.48 -5.07 -6.74
C PRO A 34 2.96 -3.93 -5.83
N LEU A 35 2.14 -3.60 -4.83
CA LEU A 35 2.45 -2.60 -3.83
C LEU A 35 3.81 -2.92 -3.19
N SER A 36 4.73 -1.96 -3.19
CA SER A 36 6.11 -2.14 -2.71
C SER A 36 6.53 -1.06 -1.73
N ILE A 37 7.52 -1.39 -0.91
CA ILE A 37 8.15 -0.45 0.02
C ILE A 37 9.24 0.33 -0.75
N ASP A 38 9.11 1.64 -0.79
CA ASP A 38 10.06 2.53 -1.46
C ASP A 38 11.14 3.03 -0.50
N SER A 39 10.72 3.54 0.66
CA SER A 39 11.62 4.02 1.69
C SER A 39 11.06 3.79 3.09
N ALA A 40 11.95 3.81 4.07
CA ALA A 40 11.60 3.82 5.47
C ALA A 40 12.58 4.68 6.25
N GLN A 41 12.09 5.43 7.23
CA GLN A 41 12.94 6.24 8.10
C GLN A 41 12.40 6.32 9.52
N VAL A 42 13.32 6.41 10.47
CA VAL A 42 12.99 6.69 11.88
C VAL A 42 12.87 8.19 12.06
N LEU A 43 11.68 8.63 12.46
CA LEU A 43 11.38 10.01 12.77
C LEU A 43 11.38 10.23 14.29
N VAL A 44 11.91 11.39 14.67
CA VAL A 44 11.94 11.86 16.06
C VAL A 44 11.24 13.22 16.14
N ASN A 45 10.47 13.45 17.22
CA ASN A 45 9.78 14.72 17.49
C ASN A 45 8.81 15.19 16.38
N VAL A 46 8.08 14.26 15.74
CA VAL A 46 7.16 14.60 14.62
C VAL A 46 6.10 15.63 15.01
N ASP A 47 5.66 15.62 16.27
CA ASP A 47 4.58 16.49 16.77
C ASP A 47 5.07 17.53 17.81
N ARG A 48 6.29 18.06 17.64
CA ARG A 48 6.80 19.27 18.32
C ARG A 48 6.47 19.41 19.83
N GLY A 49 6.42 18.31 20.59
CA GLY A 49 6.28 18.34 22.05
C GLY A 49 5.24 17.43 22.69
N SER A 50 4.37 16.72 21.95
CA SER A 50 3.37 15.84 22.62
C SER A 50 3.95 14.53 23.19
N GLY A 51 5.22 14.21 22.90
CA GLY A 51 5.90 12.98 23.33
C GLY A 51 5.37 11.69 22.68
N ASN A 52 4.08 11.65 22.33
CA ASN A 52 3.37 10.50 21.77
C ASN A 52 3.76 10.16 20.33
N PHE A 53 4.38 11.10 19.62
CA PHE A 53 4.95 10.89 18.29
C PHE A 53 6.49 10.92 18.31
N ASN A 54 7.08 10.62 19.46
CA ASN A 54 8.48 10.21 19.52
C ASN A 54 8.57 8.75 19.03
N ARG A 55 9.59 8.48 18.23
CA ARG A 55 9.87 7.15 17.65
C ARG A 55 8.73 6.69 16.75
N VAL A 56 8.66 7.37 15.60
CA VAL A 56 7.74 7.01 14.53
C VAL A 56 8.55 6.39 13.41
N LEU A 57 8.12 5.23 12.95
CA LEU A 57 8.54 4.69 11.67
C LEU A 57 7.67 5.30 10.57
N GLU A 58 8.29 6.02 9.65
CA GLU A 58 7.66 6.38 8.39
C GLU A 58 7.97 5.30 7.36
N ILE A 59 6.92 4.77 6.73
CA ILE A 59 7.01 3.76 5.67
C ILE A 59 6.38 4.36 4.42
N CYS A 60 7.15 4.63 3.38
CA CYS A 60 6.64 5.13 2.11
C CYS A 60 6.53 3.99 1.10
N LEU A 61 5.36 3.89 0.48
CA LEU A 61 5.04 2.90 -0.53
C LEU A 61 5.20 3.50 -1.94
N ASN A 62 5.30 2.66 -2.96
CA ASN A 62 5.34 3.11 -4.36
C ASN A 62 4.04 3.77 -4.83
N GLU A 63 2.92 3.50 -4.14
CA GLU A 63 1.64 4.17 -4.37
C GLU A 63 0.80 4.27 -3.08
N PRO A 64 -0.14 5.22 -2.98
CA PRO A 64 -1.02 5.35 -1.83
C PRO A 64 -1.95 4.14 -1.66
N LEU A 65 -2.20 3.77 -0.41
CA LEU A 65 -3.17 2.72 -0.08
C LEU A 65 -4.57 3.11 -0.53
N LYS A 66 -5.30 2.18 -1.14
CA LYS A 66 -6.68 2.40 -1.61
C LYS A 66 -7.67 2.22 -0.45
N VAL A 67 -8.76 2.99 -0.42
CA VAL A 67 -9.78 3.06 0.67
C VAL A 67 -10.20 1.70 1.24
N ARG A 68 -10.30 0.67 0.41
CA ARG A 68 -10.81 -0.67 0.77
C ARG A 68 -9.73 -1.74 0.83
N LYS A 69 -8.45 -1.36 0.83
CA LYS A 69 -7.33 -2.28 0.85
C LYS A 69 -6.43 -1.95 2.04
N SER A 70 -6.73 -2.57 3.18
CA SER A 70 -5.76 -2.66 4.26
C SER A 70 -4.69 -3.68 3.85
N ILE A 71 -3.45 -3.43 4.25
CA ILE A 71 -2.32 -4.30 3.98
C ILE A 71 -1.65 -4.57 5.31
N TYR A 72 -1.37 -5.84 5.60
CA TYR A 72 -0.63 -6.18 6.79
C TYR A 72 0.85 -5.93 6.54
N HIS A 73 1.57 -5.46 7.55
CA HIS A 73 3.02 -5.39 7.46
C HIS A 73 3.68 -5.92 8.72
N THR A 74 4.85 -6.52 8.54
CA THR A 74 5.75 -6.86 9.65
C THR A 74 6.98 -5.97 9.62
N MET A 75 7.55 -5.78 10.80
CA MET A 75 8.75 -5.02 11.04
C MET A 75 9.67 -5.85 11.94
N SER A 76 10.96 -5.91 11.59
CA SER A 76 12.01 -6.39 12.47
C SER A 76 13.16 -5.38 12.44
N ILE A 77 13.58 -4.92 13.60
CA ILE A 77 14.64 -3.93 13.75
C ILE A 77 15.73 -4.48 14.67
N GLU A 78 16.98 -4.21 14.30
CA GLU A 78 18.18 -4.47 15.08
C GLU A 78 18.95 -3.15 15.18
N THR A 79 19.32 -2.77 16.41
CA THR A 79 20.14 -1.58 16.68
C THR A 79 21.62 -1.95 16.83
N PHE A 80 22.52 -0.98 16.69
CA PHE A 80 23.95 -1.23 16.94
C PHE A 80 24.25 -1.59 18.40
N ASP A 81 23.42 -1.11 19.34
CA ASP A 81 23.49 -1.46 20.76
C ASP A 81 22.94 -2.87 21.07
N GLY A 82 22.45 -3.61 20.05
CA GLY A 82 21.97 -4.98 20.18
C GLY A 82 20.52 -5.13 20.61
N TYR A 83 19.79 -4.03 20.83
CA TYR A 83 18.34 -4.09 21.04
C TYR A 83 17.62 -4.52 19.75
N GLN A 84 16.66 -5.43 19.91
CA GLN A 84 15.83 -5.95 18.84
C GLN A 84 14.36 -5.78 19.16
N LEU A 85 13.57 -5.46 18.14
CA LEU A 85 12.11 -5.40 18.22
C LEU A 85 11.54 -6.00 16.94
N ALA A 86 10.49 -6.80 17.08
CA ALA A 86 9.78 -7.35 15.94
C ALA A 86 8.27 -7.40 16.23
N GLY A 87 7.46 -7.13 15.21
CA GLY A 87 6.02 -7.18 15.33
C GLY A 87 5.33 -6.91 13.99
N GLY A 88 4.00 -6.82 14.02
CA GLY A 88 3.20 -6.55 12.84
C GLY A 88 2.00 -5.68 13.14
N SER A 89 1.50 -4.99 12.10
CA SER A 89 0.32 -4.15 12.21
C SER A 89 -0.32 -3.93 10.84
N TRP A 90 -1.52 -3.36 10.84
CA TRP A 90 -2.23 -3.02 9.61
C TRP A 90 -1.86 -1.61 9.10
N LEU A 91 -1.49 -1.53 7.84
CA LEU A 91 -1.48 -0.29 7.06
C LEU A 91 -2.86 -0.04 6.47
N ARG A 92 -3.37 1.19 6.62
CA ARG A 92 -4.74 1.57 6.23
C ARG A 92 -4.72 2.85 5.43
N HIS A 93 -5.71 2.99 4.56
CA HIS A 93 -5.94 4.23 3.81
C HIS A 93 -6.12 5.42 4.75
N GLN A 94 -5.47 6.54 4.41
CA GLN A 94 -5.55 7.78 5.17
C GLN A 94 -6.70 8.65 4.63
N ALA A 95 -7.77 8.81 5.40
CA ALA A 95 -8.92 9.59 4.97
C ALA A 95 -8.60 11.10 4.85
N SER A 96 -7.69 11.61 5.68
CA SER A 96 -7.29 13.03 5.70
C SER A 96 -6.33 13.41 4.57
N ASP A 97 -5.53 12.46 4.10
CA ASP A 97 -4.54 12.66 3.04
C ASP A 97 -4.45 11.40 2.17
N PRO A 98 -5.46 11.17 1.30
CA PRO A 98 -5.60 9.94 0.53
C PRO A 98 -4.52 9.77 -0.55
N SER A 99 -3.83 10.86 -0.91
CA SER A 99 -2.74 10.89 -1.89
C SER A 99 -1.38 10.58 -1.30
N ASN A 100 -1.25 10.55 0.03
CA ASN A 100 0.04 10.35 0.68
C ASN A 100 0.44 8.87 0.70
N PRO A 101 1.55 8.50 0.04
CA PRO A 101 2.03 7.12 0.03
C PRO A 101 2.71 6.71 1.34
N CYS A 102 3.03 7.66 2.22
CA CYS A 102 3.75 7.42 3.46
C CYS A 102 2.81 7.17 4.64
N GLN A 103 3.14 6.16 5.43
CA GLN A 103 2.41 5.72 6.61
C GLN A 103 3.27 5.95 7.85
N LEU A 104 2.72 6.67 8.82
CA LEU A 104 3.37 6.87 10.11
C LEU A 104 2.91 5.79 11.10
N ARG A 105 3.85 5.10 11.72
CA ARG A 105 3.57 4.08 12.74
C ARG A 105 4.46 4.29 13.94
N ASN A 106 3.86 4.47 15.11
CA ASN A 106 4.63 4.52 16.35
C ASN A 106 5.23 3.14 16.63
N PHE A 107 6.52 3.05 16.99
CA PHE A 107 7.18 1.77 17.25
C PHE A 107 6.51 0.94 18.36
N TYR A 108 5.79 1.57 19.29
CA TYR A 108 5.05 0.88 20.34
C TYR A 108 3.94 -0.02 19.80
N VAL A 109 3.47 0.16 18.55
CA VAL A 109 2.44 -0.73 17.97
C VAL A 109 2.98 -2.13 17.66
N TYR A 110 4.31 -2.28 17.61
CA TYR A 110 4.95 -3.57 17.37
C TYR A 110 5.22 -4.33 18.67
N LEU A 111 4.94 -3.73 19.83
CA LEU A 111 5.05 -4.44 21.10
C LEU A 111 3.91 -5.47 21.22
N GLY A 112 4.29 -6.72 21.43
CA GLY A 112 3.40 -7.82 21.75
C GLY A 112 3.06 -7.88 23.24
N ARG A 113 2.19 -8.84 23.58
CA ARG A 113 1.77 -9.09 24.97
C ARG A 113 2.91 -9.62 25.85
N ASP A 114 3.84 -10.34 25.26
CA ASP A 114 4.92 -11.04 25.97
C ASP A 114 6.20 -10.21 26.08
N ASP A 115 6.19 -8.97 25.59
CA ASP A 115 7.32 -8.06 25.73
C ASP A 115 7.58 -7.70 27.21
N PRO A 116 8.86 -7.59 27.60
CA PRO A 116 9.21 -7.35 28.99
C PRO A 116 8.71 -5.98 29.49
N PRO A 117 8.44 -5.85 30.80
CA PRO A 117 8.18 -4.55 31.41
C PRO A 117 9.29 -3.54 31.08
N GLY A 118 8.92 -2.31 30.71
CA GLY A 118 9.87 -1.28 30.33
C GLY A 118 10.25 -1.25 28.83
N SER A 119 9.69 -2.12 27.98
CA SER A 119 10.01 -2.15 26.54
C SER A 119 9.81 -0.80 25.82
N ARG A 120 8.85 0.02 26.25
CA ARG A 120 8.69 1.39 25.71
C ARG A 120 9.93 2.27 25.96
N GLN A 121 10.53 2.16 27.15
CA GLN A 121 11.76 2.89 27.46
C GLN A 121 12.93 2.42 26.60
N PHE A 122 13.05 1.12 26.35
CA PHE A 122 14.08 0.60 25.45
C PHE A 122 13.91 1.09 24.00
N ILE A 123 12.67 1.18 23.51
CA ILE A 123 12.39 1.81 22.22
C ILE A 123 12.89 3.27 22.21
N ASP A 124 12.60 4.02 23.26
CA ASP A 124 13.02 5.43 23.36
C ASP A 124 14.55 5.58 23.40
N ASP A 125 15.23 4.71 24.15
CA ASP A 125 16.67 4.76 24.36
C ASP A 125 17.46 4.30 23.12
N TYR A 126 17.01 3.23 22.45
CA TYR A 126 17.78 2.54 21.42
C TYR A 126 17.28 2.76 19.99
N ILE A 127 15.98 2.88 19.75
CA ILE A 127 15.47 3.10 18.39
C ILE A 127 15.57 4.59 18.07
N ARG A 128 16.65 5.01 17.42
CA ARG A 128 16.90 6.41 17.03
C ARG A 128 17.68 6.47 15.71
N PRO A 129 17.56 7.58 14.95
CA PRO A 129 18.31 7.75 13.71
C PRO A 129 19.81 7.55 13.92
N GLY A 130 20.46 6.80 13.03
CA GLY A 130 21.88 6.48 13.11
C GLY A 130 22.24 5.39 14.12
N ASN A 131 21.26 4.83 14.84
CA ASN A 131 21.47 3.67 15.70
C ASN A 131 20.80 2.40 15.17
N ILE A 132 20.23 2.43 13.97
CA ILE A 132 19.57 1.28 13.38
C ILE A 132 20.56 0.55 12.49
N LYS A 133 20.98 -0.63 12.93
CA LYS A 133 21.86 -1.51 12.15
C LYS A 133 21.10 -2.13 10.98
N ARG A 134 19.89 -2.65 11.25
CA ARG A 134 19.05 -3.30 10.25
C ARG A 134 17.58 -3.04 10.54
N LEU A 135 16.83 -2.69 9.51
CA LEU A 135 15.37 -2.62 9.52
C LEU A 135 14.85 -3.46 8.35
N GLU A 136 14.07 -4.49 8.66
CA GLU A 136 13.39 -5.31 7.67
C GLU A 136 11.89 -5.05 7.73
N LEU A 137 11.30 -4.76 6.57
CA LEU A 137 9.88 -4.56 6.38
C LEU A 137 9.35 -5.54 5.35
N ARG A 138 8.19 -6.13 5.65
CA ARG A 138 7.48 -7.01 4.71
C ARG A 138 6.01 -6.61 4.65
N LEU A 139 5.45 -6.63 3.45
CA LEU A 139 4.03 -6.38 3.20
C LEU A 139 3.32 -7.69 2.86
N TYR A 140 2.08 -7.83 3.30
CA TYR A 140 1.23 -8.99 3.08
C TYR A 140 -0.19 -8.52 2.75
N LEU A 141 -0.90 -9.30 1.92
CA LEU A 141 -2.31 -9.01 1.65
C LEU A 141 -3.22 -9.28 2.86
N ASP A 142 -2.79 -10.17 3.76
CA ASP A 142 -3.48 -10.52 5.00
C ASP A 142 -2.50 -10.80 6.14
N ASP A 143 -2.98 -11.12 7.34
CA ASP A 143 -2.13 -11.48 8.48
C ASP A 143 -1.29 -12.74 8.18
N PRO A 144 0.05 -12.68 8.27
CA PRO A 144 0.93 -13.82 8.00
C PRO A 144 0.78 -14.97 9.01
N ALA A 145 0.02 -14.81 10.10
CA ALA A 145 -0.38 -15.91 10.95
C ALA A 145 -1.37 -16.88 10.26
N GLU A 146 -2.04 -16.44 9.19
CA GLU A 146 -2.96 -17.28 8.44
C GLU A 146 -2.22 -18.20 7.44
N PRO A 147 -2.69 -19.46 7.25
CA PRO A 147 -2.08 -20.38 6.30
C PRO A 147 -2.10 -19.87 4.86
N GLY A 148 -0.96 -19.95 4.17
CA GLY A 148 -0.85 -19.60 2.75
C GLY A 148 -0.66 -18.11 2.46
N VAL A 149 -0.43 -17.30 3.49
CA VAL A 149 -0.09 -15.88 3.34
C VAL A 149 1.42 -15.71 3.15
N PHE A 150 1.81 -15.13 2.01
CA PHE A 150 3.21 -14.87 1.64
C PHE A 150 3.44 -13.36 1.45
N PRO A 151 4.68 -12.87 1.68
CA PRO A 151 4.96 -11.46 1.51
C PRO A 151 4.84 -11.06 0.03
N ILE A 152 4.12 -9.97 -0.25
CA ILE A 152 4.02 -9.36 -1.59
C ILE A 152 5.17 -8.40 -1.88
N SER A 153 5.82 -7.89 -0.83
CA SER A 153 6.99 -7.04 -0.92
C SER A 153 7.82 -7.22 0.34
N GLN A 154 9.14 -7.14 0.19
CA GLN A 154 10.09 -7.16 1.28
C GLN A 154 11.21 -6.18 0.97
N ARG A 155 11.63 -5.42 1.98
CA ARG A 155 12.79 -4.54 1.87
C ARG A 155 13.58 -4.53 3.17
N VAL A 156 14.90 -4.50 3.01
CA VAL A 156 15.85 -4.39 4.11
C VAL A 156 16.59 -3.07 3.93
N PHE A 157 16.67 -2.33 5.03
CA PHE A 157 17.44 -1.09 5.16
C PHE A 157 18.53 -1.36 6.19
N GLU A 158 19.75 -0.92 5.89
CA GLU A 158 20.90 -1.10 6.76
C GLU A 158 21.51 0.27 7.06
N ASN A 159 21.98 0.45 8.30
CA ASN A 159 22.64 1.66 8.78
C ASN A 159 21.81 2.95 8.61
N ILE A 160 20.60 2.99 9.19
CA ILE A 160 19.66 4.14 9.13
C ILE A 160 19.41 4.83 10.48
#